data_AF-A0A5Z9A7V5-F1
#
_entry.id   AF-A0A5Z9A7V5-F1
#
_cell.length_a   1.000
_cell.length_b   1.000
_cell.length_c   1.000
_cell.angle_alpha   90.00
_cell.angle_beta   90.00
_cell.angle_gamma   90.00
#
_symmetry.space_group_name_H-M   'P 1'
#
loop_
_entity.id
_entity.type
_entity.pdbx_description
1 polymer ?
#
loop_
_entity_poly.entity_id
_entity_poly.type
_entity_poly.pdbx_seq_one_letter_code
_entity_poly.pdbx_strand_id
1 'polypeptide(L)'
;MVTSKKLYVAGDVFQNIFMPISDNVNRADIVLKKCYRTDPKNLMFSHALGMGLYEEPVLRWLKEPEWDSCGYKYKKVGDRVHLSRDPLRRFEDIPKNHKSTAVHLLEGTDNGPDKIVDIIIDIKERNPSLEQGDIAVIFLDAGGYIYEYIHSLKSKVKQQLGWDSNISHETKSKQDGKLFISNINNAKGLEFPFVICFAMKLVKRANFRNALYTMMARSFLESHLVLNNDNENPAIPTILEGLNFLNENNYMDVRLPSDEEIQSQKDFIVLDESVSISQMVKSYCADKKSTPRLIAKITDRVERIIAEDDDADGEYIKGLIEIEYERNKKL
;
A
#
# COMPACT_ATOMS: atom_id res chain seq x y z
N MET A 1 3.18 -25.88 -15.63
CA MET A 1 3.09 -25.00 -16.82
C MET A 1 3.97 -25.62 -17.90
N VAL A 2 3.40 -26.12 -18.99
CA VAL A 2 4.14 -26.84 -20.05
C VAL A 2 3.75 -26.25 -21.41
N THR A 3 4.74 -25.90 -22.22
CA THR A 3 4.57 -25.37 -23.59
C THR A 3 5.43 -26.18 -24.55
N SER A 4 4.94 -26.39 -25.78
CA SER A 4 5.64 -27.18 -26.79
C SER A 4 6.72 -26.40 -27.55
N LYS A 5 6.79 -25.07 -27.41
CA LYS A 5 7.70 -24.22 -28.21
C LYS A 5 8.46 -23.16 -27.43
N LYS A 6 7.77 -22.20 -26.82
CA LYS A 6 8.38 -21.09 -26.07
C LYS A 6 7.48 -20.67 -24.91
N LEU A 7 8.11 -20.24 -23.82
CA LEU A 7 7.48 -19.68 -22.62
C LEU A 7 8.02 -18.27 -22.43
N TYR A 8 7.13 -17.29 -22.23
CA TYR A 8 7.50 -15.97 -21.75
C TYR A 8 6.95 -15.82 -20.34
N VAL A 9 7.80 -15.39 -19.40
CA VAL A 9 7.42 -15.13 -18.01
C VAL A 9 7.64 -13.65 -17.76
N ALA A 10 6.59 -12.97 -17.29
CA ALA A 10 6.66 -11.59 -16.83
C ALA A 10 6.41 -11.58 -15.31
N GLY A 11 7.10 -10.69 -14.61
CA GLY A 11 6.93 -10.48 -13.17
C GLY A 11 7.12 -9.01 -12.85
N ASP A 12 6.59 -8.60 -11.70
CA ASP A 12 6.75 -7.25 -11.16
C ASP A 12 7.55 -7.32 -9.87
N VAL A 13 8.73 -6.69 -9.88
CA VAL A 13 9.65 -6.63 -8.74
C VAL A 13 9.08 -5.81 -7.58
N PHE A 14 8.08 -4.98 -7.85
CA PHE A 14 7.37 -4.16 -6.88
C PHE A 14 5.93 -4.64 -6.67
N GLN A 15 5.66 -5.92 -6.87
CA GLN A 15 4.40 -6.50 -6.37
C GLN A 15 4.40 -6.60 -4.84
N ASN A 16 5.59 -6.86 -4.26
CA ASN A 16 5.85 -6.70 -2.83
C ASN A 16 7.22 -6.05 -2.62
N ILE A 17 7.26 -4.81 -2.10
CA ILE A 17 8.51 -4.04 -1.93
C ILE A 17 9.43 -4.59 -0.83
N PHE A 18 8.91 -5.48 0.03
CA PHE A 18 9.66 -6.12 1.12
C PHE A 18 10.20 -7.49 0.74
N MET A 19 9.70 -8.10 -0.35
CA MET A 19 10.28 -9.35 -0.84
C MET A 19 11.68 -9.11 -1.38
N PRO A 20 12.64 -10.04 -1.14
CA PRO A 20 13.92 -9.99 -1.80
C PRO A 20 13.75 -9.94 -3.32
N ILE A 21 14.41 -8.99 -3.98
CA ILE A 21 14.47 -8.95 -5.44
C ILE A 21 15.19 -10.22 -5.85
N SER A 22 14.43 -11.17 -6.41
CA SER A 22 14.96 -12.49 -6.75
C SER A 22 16.15 -12.36 -7.70
N ASP A 23 17.15 -13.22 -7.57
CA ASP A 23 18.28 -13.29 -8.52
C ASP A 23 17.81 -13.47 -9.98
N ASN A 24 16.57 -13.96 -10.18
CA ASN A 24 15.96 -14.09 -11.49
C ASN A 24 15.71 -12.74 -12.18
N VAL A 25 15.56 -11.64 -11.43
CA VAL A 25 15.46 -10.28 -12.00
C VAL A 25 16.78 -9.89 -12.66
N ASN A 26 17.90 -10.24 -12.03
CA ASN A 26 19.24 -10.07 -12.63
C ASN A 26 19.45 -10.96 -13.86
N ARG A 27 18.65 -12.02 -14.03
CA ARG A 27 18.66 -12.91 -15.20
C ARG A 27 17.60 -12.55 -16.25
N ALA A 28 16.80 -11.50 -16.02
CA ALA A 28 15.76 -11.12 -16.97
C ALA A 28 16.40 -10.60 -18.26
N ASP A 29 15.95 -11.11 -19.41
CA ASP A 29 16.45 -10.66 -20.71
C ASP A 29 16.08 -9.19 -21.00
N ILE A 30 14.96 -8.73 -20.41
CA ILE A 30 14.41 -7.39 -20.61
C ILE A 30 13.86 -6.87 -19.27
N VAL A 31 14.24 -5.66 -18.89
CA VAL A 31 13.72 -4.95 -17.70
C VAL A 31 13.02 -3.66 -18.13
N LEU A 32 11.73 -3.53 -17.79
CA LEU A 32 10.92 -2.35 -18.08
C LEU A 32 11.05 -1.32 -16.95
N LYS A 33 11.95 -0.36 -17.11
CA LYS A 33 12.28 0.65 -16.07
C LYS A 33 11.33 1.86 -16.02
N LYS A 34 10.45 2.04 -17.01
CA LYS A 34 9.58 3.22 -17.14
C LYS A 34 8.14 2.89 -16.75
N CYS A 35 7.58 3.67 -15.84
CA CYS A 35 6.16 3.62 -15.48
C CYS A 35 5.44 4.76 -16.19
N TYR A 36 4.61 4.49 -17.20
CA TYR A 36 3.90 5.54 -17.94
C TYR A 36 2.58 5.97 -17.30
N ARG A 37 2.15 5.29 -16.22
CA ARG A 37 0.83 5.46 -15.62
C ARG A 37 0.76 6.67 -14.70
N THR A 38 1.70 6.74 -13.78
CA THR A 38 1.69 7.57 -12.58
C THR A 38 2.79 8.61 -12.70
N ASP A 39 2.54 9.83 -12.22
CA ASP A 39 3.57 10.87 -12.19
C ASP A 39 4.83 10.36 -11.47
N PRO A 40 6.04 10.60 -12.02
CA PRO A 40 7.28 10.15 -11.40
C PRO A 40 7.45 10.60 -9.95
N LYS A 41 7.05 11.83 -9.59
CA LYS A 41 7.14 12.32 -8.21
C LYS A 41 6.22 11.52 -7.30
N ASN A 42 4.98 11.27 -7.72
CA ASN A 42 4.06 10.44 -6.94
C ASN A 42 4.57 9.01 -6.76
N LEU A 43 5.12 8.39 -7.82
CA LEU A 43 5.69 7.05 -7.73
C LEU A 43 6.88 7.01 -6.77
N MET A 44 7.79 7.98 -6.87
CA MET A 44 8.97 8.08 -5.99
C MET A 44 8.56 8.28 -4.54
N PHE A 45 7.64 9.21 -4.27
CA PHE A 45 7.16 9.44 -2.91
C PHE A 45 6.41 8.23 -2.34
N SER A 46 5.59 7.55 -3.15
CA SER A 46 4.91 6.31 -2.77
C SER A 46 5.91 5.23 -2.37
N HIS A 47 6.98 5.05 -3.13
CA HIS A 47 8.07 4.12 -2.77
C HIS A 47 8.77 4.56 -1.47
N ALA A 48 9.02 5.86 -1.29
CA ALA A 48 9.63 6.38 -0.08
C ALA A 48 8.79 6.11 1.18
N LEU A 49 7.47 6.30 1.08
CA LEU A 49 6.51 5.96 2.14
C LEU A 49 6.47 4.47 2.43
N GLY A 50 6.43 3.62 1.39
CA GLY A 50 6.41 2.17 1.54
C GLY A 50 7.69 1.64 2.18
N MET A 51 8.85 2.09 1.73
CA MET A 51 10.16 1.64 2.22
C MET A 51 10.61 2.35 3.50
N GLY A 52 9.88 3.39 3.95
CA GLY A 52 10.24 4.20 5.11
C GLY A 52 11.56 4.95 4.92
N LEU A 53 11.82 5.52 3.74
CA LEU A 53 13.12 6.17 3.42
C LEU A 53 13.37 7.46 4.20
N TYR A 54 12.32 8.08 4.74
CA TYR A 54 12.39 9.26 5.61
C TYR A 54 12.27 8.91 7.11
N GLU A 55 12.35 7.61 7.45
CA GLU A 55 12.23 7.11 8.83
C GLU A 55 13.58 6.67 9.40
N GLU A 56 13.66 6.65 10.72
CA GLU A 56 14.77 6.08 11.47
C GLU A 56 14.22 5.03 12.48
N PRO A 57 14.63 3.76 12.36
CA PRO A 57 15.36 3.18 11.23
C PRO A 57 14.51 3.12 9.95
N VAL A 58 15.17 3.03 8.79
CA VAL A 58 14.49 2.76 7.50
C VAL A 58 13.89 1.35 7.51
N LEU A 59 12.74 1.15 6.86
CA LEU A 59 12.07 -0.15 6.84
C LEU A 59 12.65 -1.08 5.77
N ARG A 60 13.06 -0.51 4.63
CA ARG A 60 13.68 -1.25 3.53
C ARG A 60 14.65 -0.35 2.78
N TRP A 61 15.86 -0.85 2.56
CA TRP A 61 16.85 -0.20 1.71
C TRP A 61 17.29 -1.15 0.61
N LEU A 62 17.27 -0.67 -0.63
CA LEU A 62 17.75 -1.44 -1.78
C LEU A 62 19.25 -1.21 -2.00
N LYS A 63 19.92 -2.23 -2.54
CA LYS A 63 21.30 -2.11 -3.02
C LYS A 63 21.37 -1.26 -4.29
N GLU A 64 22.53 -0.71 -4.62
CA GLU A 64 22.69 0.13 -5.82
C GLU A 64 22.21 -0.54 -7.13
N PRO A 65 22.53 -1.82 -7.41
CA PRO A 65 22.04 -2.49 -8.62
C PRO A 65 20.52 -2.72 -8.62
N GLU A 66 19.93 -2.85 -7.43
CA GLU A 66 18.48 -2.99 -7.26
C GLU A 66 17.79 -1.66 -7.56
N TRP A 67 18.32 -0.54 -7.10
CA TRP A 67 17.82 0.80 -7.47
C TRP A 67 17.81 1.01 -8.99
N ASP A 68 18.89 0.66 -9.69
CA ASP A 68 18.96 0.76 -11.16
C ASP A 68 17.95 -0.16 -11.85
N SER A 69 17.82 -1.40 -11.38
CA SER A 69 16.83 -2.37 -11.89
C SER A 69 15.40 -1.85 -11.76
N CYS A 70 15.15 -1.08 -10.70
CA CYS A 70 13.88 -0.42 -10.42
C CYS A 70 13.66 0.90 -11.20
N GLY A 71 14.63 1.31 -12.02
CA GLY A 71 14.57 2.51 -12.84
C GLY A 71 14.94 3.81 -12.13
N TYR A 72 15.69 3.72 -11.02
CA TYR A 72 16.24 4.88 -10.32
C TYR A 72 17.69 5.14 -10.72
N LYS A 73 18.05 6.42 -10.80
CA LYS A 73 19.43 6.86 -10.79
C LYS A 73 19.85 7.08 -9.34
N TYR A 74 20.84 6.31 -8.90
CA TYR A 74 21.41 6.38 -7.57
C TYR A 74 22.65 7.28 -7.57
N LYS A 75 22.70 8.27 -6.69
CA LYS A 75 23.88 9.13 -6.50
C LYS A 75 24.13 9.38 -5.02
N LYS A 76 25.19 8.79 -4.48
CA LYS A 76 25.66 9.07 -3.10
C LYS A 76 26.34 10.44 -3.01
N VAL A 77 25.97 11.21 -1.99
CA VAL A 77 26.51 12.54 -1.67
C VAL A 77 26.76 12.60 -0.17
N GLY A 78 27.99 12.31 0.26
CA GLY A 78 28.33 12.24 1.69
C GLY A 78 27.56 11.12 2.41
N ASP A 79 26.79 11.49 3.42
CA ASP A 79 25.88 10.66 4.22
C ASP A 79 24.45 10.59 3.67
N ARG A 80 24.24 11.14 2.46
CA ARG A 80 22.93 11.18 1.79
C ARG A 80 22.97 10.52 0.42
N VAL A 81 21.79 10.22 -0.10
CA VAL A 81 21.59 9.62 -1.41
C VAL A 81 20.51 10.37 -2.17
N HIS A 82 20.85 10.81 -3.37
CA HIS A 82 19.90 11.37 -4.31
C HIS A 82 19.34 10.24 -5.19
N LEU A 83 18.02 10.06 -5.14
CA LEU A 83 17.28 9.10 -5.96
C LEU A 83 16.39 9.87 -6.93
N SER A 84 16.57 9.62 -8.23
CA SER A 84 15.78 10.27 -9.28
C SER A 84 15.32 9.28 -10.34
N ARG A 85 14.24 9.62 -11.04
CA ARG A 85 13.75 8.88 -12.21
C ARG A 85 13.72 9.81 -13.43
N ASP A 86 13.87 9.23 -14.62
CA ASP A 86 13.75 10.02 -15.84
C ASP A 86 12.32 10.56 -16.00
N PRO A 87 12.16 11.83 -16.43
CA PRO A 87 10.85 12.39 -16.73
C PRO A 87 10.21 11.65 -17.92
N LEU A 88 8.88 11.65 -17.95
CA LEU A 88 8.10 10.95 -18.98
C LEU A 88 7.40 11.95 -19.88
N ARG A 89 7.43 11.67 -21.20
CA ARG A 89 6.79 12.53 -22.20
C ARG A 89 5.28 12.69 -22.01
N ARG A 90 4.60 11.69 -21.42
CA ARG A 90 3.15 11.71 -21.17
C ARG A 90 2.71 12.90 -20.30
N PHE A 91 3.60 13.41 -19.45
CA PHE A 91 3.30 14.48 -18.51
C PHE A 91 3.89 15.83 -18.95
N GLU A 92 4.28 15.99 -20.22
CA GLU A 92 4.82 17.25 -20.74
C GLU A 92 3.80 18.40 -20.73
N ASP A 93 2.51 18.09 -20.89
CA ASP A 93 1.42 19.06 -20.84
C ASP A 93 0.98 19.42 -19.41
N ILE A 94 1.51 18.73 -18.40
CA ILE A 94 1.23 19.04 -16.99
C ILE A 94 2.17 20.17 -16.54
N PRO A 95 1.64 21.24 -15.92
CA PRO A 95 2.46 22.31 -15.37
C PRO A 95 3.54 21.76 -14.44
N LYS A 96 4.78 22.25 -14.55
CA LYS A 96 5.91 21.76 -13.73
C LYS A 96 5.67 21.88 -12.22
N ASN A 97 4.86 22.85 -11.81
CA ASN A 97 4.47 23.11 -10.43
C ASN A 97 3.26 22.25 -9.96
N HIS A 98 2.71 21.40 -10.81
CA HIS A 98 1.64 20.49 -10.43
C HIS A 98 2.13 19.54 -9.34
N LYS A 99 1.37 19.47 -8.25
CA LYS A 99 1.64 18.60 -7.10
C LYS A 99 0.81 17.33 -7.26
N SER A 100 1.45 16.27 -7.75
CA SER A 100 0.83 14.95 -7.92
C SER A 100 0.57 14.22 -6.61
N THR A 101 1.06 14.76 -5.48
CA THR A 101 0.97 14.11 -4.19
C THR A 101 0.79 15.14 -3.07
N ALA A 102 -0.13 14.84 -2.15
CA ALA A 102 -0.40 15.64 -0.96
C ALA A 102 -0.55 14.76 0.27
N VAL A 103 -0.08 15.24 1.42
CA VAL A 103 -0.29 14.63 2.73
C VAL A 103 -1.10 15.59 3.58
N HIS A 104 -2.17 15.10 4.18
CA HIS A 104 -3.13 15.84 4.98
C HIS A 104 -3.14 15.26 6.38
N LEU A 105 -2.88 16.09 7.38
CA LEU A 105 -2.98 15.70 8.78
C LEU A 105 -4.34 16.15 9.32
N LEU A 106 -5.01 15.29 10.09
CA LEU A 106 -6.24 15.66 10.82
C LEU A 106 -5.88 16.49 12.04
N GLU A 107 -6.52 17.64 12.22
CA GLU A 107 -6.27 18.53 13.36
C GLU A 107 -7.47 18.54 14.32
N GLY A 108 -7.21 18.45 15.63
CA GLY A 108 -8.21 18.73 16.68
C GLY A 108 -9.52 17.93 16.56
N THR A 109 -10.57 18.58 16.05
CA THR A 109 -11.95 18.07 15.91
C THR A 109 -12.23 17.43 14.54
N ASP A 110 -11.28 17.44 13.62
CA ASP A 110 -11.45 16.87 12.29
C ASP A 110 -11.74 15.36 12.39
N ASN A 111 -12.82 14.92 11.75
CA ASN A 111 -13.03 13.50 11.50
C ASN A 111 -12.61 13.16 10.07
N GLY A 112 -12.11 11.94 9.88
CA GLY A 112 -11.62 11.48 8.58
C GLY A 112 -12.59 11.72 7.41
N PRO A 113 -13.89 11.38 7.53
CA PRO A 113 -14.88 11.61 6.49
C PRO A 113 -15.02 13.08 6.06
N ASP A 114 -15.04 14.02 7.00
CA ASP A 114 -15.13 15.45 6.68
C ASP A 114 -13.91 15.92 5.90
N LYS A 115 -12.70 15.56 6.36
CA LYS A 115 -11.47 15.91 5.65
C LYS A 115 -11.43 15.35 4.22
N ILE A 116 -11.91 14.12 4.03
CA ILE A 116 -12.00 13.51 2.70
C ILE A 116 -12.97 14.29 1.80
N VAL A 117 -14.11 14.74 2.33
CA VAL A 117 -15.07 15.55 1.56
C VAL A 117 -14.45 16.89 1.17
N ASP A 118 -13.74 17.56 2.07
CA ASP A 118 -13.04 18.82 1.77
C ASP A 118 -12.02 18.64 0.64
N ILE A 119 -11.25 17.54 0.67
CA ILE A 119 -10.31 17.21 -0.40
C ILE A 119 -11.04 16.98 -1.73
N ILE A 120 -12.18 16.28 -1.73
CA ILE A 120 -12.98 16.06 -2.95
C ILE A 120 -13.48 17.39 -3.50
N ILE A 121 -13.93 18.31 -2.64
CA ILE A 121 -14.38 19.65 -3.04
C ILE A 121 -13.24 20.43 -3.69
N ASP A 122 -12.06 20.48 -3.05
CA ASP A 122 -10.87 21.14 -3.61
C ASP A 122 -10.48 20.57 -4.98
N ILE A 123 -10.45 19.24 -5.14
CA ILE A 123 -10.17 18.60 -6.43
C ILE A 123 -11.20 19.03 -7.47
N LYS A 124 -12.50 19.07 -7.13
CA LYS A 124 -13.58 19.48 -8.02
C LYS A 124 -13.48 20.94 -8.44
N GLU A 125 -13.10 21.84 -7.54
CA GLU A 125 -12.90 23.26 -7.85
C GLU A 125 -11.74 23.48 -8.81
N ARG A 126 -10.65 22.72 -8.64
CA ARG A 126 -9.47 22.78 -9.53
C ARG A 126 -9.68 22.09 -10.87
N ASN A 127 -10.64 21.17 -10.97
CA ASN A 127 -10.86 20.33 -12.15
C ASN A 127 -12.35 20.35 -12.58
N PRO A 128 -12.78 21.31 -13.42
CA PRO A 128 -14.19 21.45 -13.80
C PRO A 128 -14.81 20.27 -14.56
N SER A 129 -13.99 19.43 -15.20
CA SER A 129 -14.43 18.23 -15.92
C SER A 129 -14.47 16.97 -15.04
N LEU A 130 -14.24 17.10 -13.74
CA LEU A 130 -14.19 15.98 -12.81
C LEU A 130 -15.56 15.29 -12.70
N GLU A 131 -15.57 13.99 -12.93
CA GLU A 131 -16.74 13.14 -12.67
C GLU A 131 -16.55 12.35 -11.38
N GLN A 132 -17.67 11.95 -10.76
CA GLN A 132 -17.61 11.18 -9.50
C GLN A 132 -16.84 9.85 -9.65
N GLY A 133 -16.84 9.26 -10.85
CA GLY A 133 -16.11 8.02 -11.15
C GLY A 133 -14.59 8.17 -11.23
N ASP A 134 -14.07 9.40 -11.22
CA ASP A 134 -12.64 9.70 -11.32
C ASP A 134 -11.91 9.62 -9.98
N ILE A 135 -12.65 9.52 -8.87
CA ILE A 135 -12.10 9.50 -7.51
C ILE A 135 -12.27 8.12 -6.88
N ALA A 136 -11.20 7.66 -6.26
CA ALA A 136 -11.23 6.54 -5.32
C ALA A 136 -10.81 6.97 -3.92
N VAL A 137 -11.60 6.59 -2.92
CA VAL A 137 -11.26 6.68 -1.50
C VAL A 137 -10.94 5.29 -0.98
N ILE A 138 -9.73 5.11 -0.44
CA ILE A 138 -9.21 3.82 -0.02
C ILE A 138 -8.80 3.89 1.46
N PHE A 139 -9.48 3.10 2.29
CA PHE A 139 -9.14 2.95 3.70
C PHE A 139 -8.06 1.87 3.86
N LEU A 140 -6.93 2.24 4.45
CA LEU A 140 -5.77 1.36 4.63
C LEU A 140 -5.78 0.61 5.97
N ASP A 141 -6.51 1.13 6.96
CA ASP A 141 -6.66 0.45 8.23
C ASP A 141 -7.58 -0.77 8.08
N ALA A 142 -7.56 -1.66 9.08
CA ALA A 142 -8.46 -2.82 9.16
C ALA A 142 -9.41 -2.75 10.38
N GLY A 143 -9.44 -1.61 11.08
CA GLY A 143 -10.26 -1.45 12.28
C GLY A 143 -11.76 -1.30 11.96
N GLY A 144 -12.63 -1.84 12.83
CA GLY A 144 -14.09 -1.79 12.64
C GLY A 144 -14.69 -0.39 12.51
N TYR A 145 -14.02 0.64 13.04
CA TYR A 145 -14.43 2.05 12.91
C TYR A 145 -14.56 2.51 11.44
N ILE A 146 -13.87 1.84 10.52
CA ILE A 146 -13.85 2.17 9.09
C ILE A 146 -15.24 2.04 8.48
N TYR A 147 -16.04 1.06 8.91
CA TYR A 147 -17.39 0.87 8.39
C TYR A 147 -18.28 2.09 8.71
N GLU A 148 -18.15 2.65 9.91
CA GLU A 148 -18.85 3.88 10.29
C GLU A 148 -18.35 5.08 9.48
N TYR A 149 -17.03 5.15 9.23
CA TYR A 149 -16.42 6.21 8.43
C TYR A 149 -16.89 6.16 6.97
N ILE A 150 -16.95 4.97 6.37
CA ILE A 150 -17.47 4.75 5.02
C ILE A 150 -18.94 5.19 4.94
N HIS A 151 -19.76 4.82 5.92
CA HIS A 151 -21.17 5.18 5.93
C HIS A 151 -21.36 6.70 6.08
N SER A 152 -20.61 7.33 6.99
CA SER A 152 -20.59 8.77 7.19
C SER A 152 -20.15 9.50 5.91
N LEU A 153 -19.06 9.05 5.29
CA LEU A 153 -18.54 9.61 4.04
C LEU A 153 -19.57 9.53 2.91
N LYS A 154 -20.17 8.36 2.68
CA LYS A 154 -21.23 8.16 1.67
C LYS A 154 -22.38 9.14 1.87
N SER A 155 -22.84 9.30 3.11
CA SER A 155 -23.92 10.23 3.45
C SER A 155 -23.53 11.68 3.16
N LYS A 156 -22.34 12.11 3.62
CA LYS A 156 -21.84 13.49 3.43
C LYS A 156 -21.61 13.81 1.95
N VAL A 157 -21.00 12.91 1.19
CA VAL A 157 -20.82 13.04 -0.26
C VAL A 157 -22.17 13.19 -0.96
N LYS A 158 -23.17 12.37 -0.60
CA LYS A 158 -24.50 12.49 -1.19
C LYS A 158 -25.17 13.82 -0.87
N GLN A 159 -25.08 14.28 0.38
CA GLN A 159 -25.71 15.52 0.83
C GLN A 159 -25.04 16.78 0.26
N GLN A 160 -23.72 16.82 0.22
CA GLN A 160 -22.96 18.02 -0.16
C GLN A 160 -22.67 18.10 -1.66
N LEU A 161 -22.49 16.95 -2.33
CA LEU A 161 -22.11 16.90 -3.75
C LEU A 161 -23.19 16.31 -4.65
N GLY A 162 -24.23 15.68 -4.09
CA GLY A 162 -25.25 14.95 -4.85
C GLY A 162 -24.78 13.61 -5.42
N TRP A 163 -23.51 13.25 -5.20
CA TRP A 163 -22.84 12.10 -5.80
C TRP A 163 -23.27 10.77 -5.19
N ASP A 164 -23.29 9.74 -6.01
CA ASP A 164 -23.52 8.35 -5.59
C ASP A 164 -22.20 7.63 -5.40
N SER A 165 -22.14 6.77 -4.38
CA SER A 165 -20.94 5.99 -4.04
C SER A 165 -21.13 4.51 -4.31
N ASN A 166 -20.10 3.87 -4.84
CA ASN A 166 -19.95 2.43 -4.93
C ASN A 166 -19.02 1.94 -3.82
N ILE A 167 -19.57 1.20 -2.84
CA ILE A 167 -18.80 0.59 -1.77
C ILE A 167 -18.41 -0.83 -2.21
N SER A 168 -17.13 -1.05 -2.48
CA SER A 168 -16.67 -2.26 -3.18
C SER A 168 -16.92 -3.56 -2.42
N HIS A 169 -16.90 -3.55 -1.08
CA HIS A 169 -17.16 -4.75 -0.27
C HIS A 169 -18.64 -5.17 -0.30
N GLU A 170 -19.55 -4.22 -0.58
CA GLU A 170 -20.98 -4.52 -0.73
C GLU A 170 -21.31 -5.06 -2.13
N THR A 171 -20.65 -4.54 -3.17
CA THR A 171 -21.03 -4.78 -4.58
C THR A 171 -20.12 -5.75 -5.33
N LYS A 172 -18.93 -6.08 -4.77
CA LYS A 172 -17.88 -6.93 -5.37
C LYS A 172 -17.49 -6.56 -6.81
N SER A 173 -17.85 -5.37 -7.28
CA SER A 173 -17.63 -4.90 -8.66
C SER A 173 -17.61 -3.37 -8.75
N LYS A 174 -16.86 -2.83 -9.72
CA LYS A 174 -16.89 -1.39 -10.03
C LYS A 174 -18.22 -1.06 -10.72
N GLN A 175 -18.96 -0.11 -10.15
CA GLN A 175 -20.10 0.51 -10.83
C GLN A 175 -19.60 1.78 -11.51
N ASP A 176 -19.68 1.82 -12.84
CA ASP A 176 -19.22 2.95 -13.62
C ASP A 176 -19.97 4.23 -13.26
N GLY A 177 -19.23 5.34 -13.27
CA GLY A 177 -19.75 6.66 -13.00
C GLY A 177 -20.19 6.89 -11.56
N LYS A 178 -19.60 6.21 -10.55
CA LYS A 178 -19.84 6.46 -9.10
C LYS A 178 -18.52 6.64 -8.34
N LEU A 179 -18.56 7.42 -7.25
CA LEU A 179 -17.41 7.54 -6.33
C LEU A 179 -17.03 6.17 -5.80
N PHE A 180 -15.78 5.76 -5.98
CA PHE A 180 -15.32 4.46 -5.50
C PHE A 180 -14.85 4.56 -4.05
N ILE A 181 -15.41 3.72 -3.16
CA ILE A 181 -14.99 3.65 -1.76
C ILE A 181 -14.63 2.20 -1.44
N SER A 182 -13.44 1.96 -0.90
CA SER A 182 -12.91 0.61 -0.75
C SER A 182 -11.91 0.46 0.42
N ASN A 183 -11.63 -0.80 0.76
CA ASN A 183 -10.47 -1.20 1.55
C ASN A 183 -9.33 -1.65 0.62
N ILE A 184 -8.19 -2.03 1.18
CA ILE A 184 -7.02 -2.47 0.39
C ILE A 184 -7.35 -3.67 -0.52
N ASN A 185 -8.09 -4.65 0.00
CA ASN A 185 -8.33 -5.95 -0.64
C ASN A 185 -9.07 -5.79 -1.97
N ASN A 186 -10.10 -4.93 -1.98
CA ASN A 186 -11.01 -4.78 -3.11
C ASN A 186 -10.59 -3.70 -4.13
N ALA A 187 -9.54 -2.92 -3.83
CA ALA A 187 -9.03 -1.93 -4.75
C ALA A 187 -8.05 -2.52 -5.78
N LYS A 188 -7.52 -3.74 -5.58
CA LYS A 188 -6.43 -4.33 -6.38
C LYS A 188 -6.75 -4.42 -7.88
N GLY A 189 -5.89 -3.82 -8.71
CA GLY A 189 -6.04 -3.83 -10.17
C GLY A 189 -6.92 -2.72 -10.74
N LEU A 190 -7.44 -1.82 -9.91
CA LEU A 190 -8.18 -0.64 -10.34
C LEU A 190 -7.29 0.60 -10.35
N GLU A 191 -7.56 1.50 -11.30
CA GLU A 191 -6.81 2.74 -11.52
C GLU A 191 -7.80 3.91 -11.63
N PHE A 192 -7.42 5.07 -11.09
CA PHE A 192 -8.27 6.25 -10.99
C PHE A 192 -7.45 7.52 -11.24
N PRO A 193 -8.03 8.58 -11.83
CA PRO A 193 -7.35 9.88 -11.91
C PRO A 193 -6.91 10.42 -10.54
N PHE A 194 -7.77 10.32 -9.54
CA PHE A 194 -7.54 10.80 -8.18
C PHE A 194 -7.69 9.67 -7.17
N VAL A 195 -6.71 9.51 -6.29
CA VAL A 195 -6.75 8.52 -5.20
C VAL A 195 -6.59 9.23 -3.86
N ILE A 196 -7.48 8.97 -2.91
CA ILE A 196 -7.43 9.45 -1.53
C ILE A 196 -7.26 8.24 -0.62
N CYS A 197 -6.08 8.06 -0.04
CA CYS A 197 -5.81 7.04 0.96
C CYS A 197 -6.06 7.59 2.36
N PHE A 198 -6.69 6.80 3.23
CA PHE A 198 -6.94 7.15 4.62
C PHE A 198 -6.33 6.10 5.55
N ALA A 199 -5.61 6.55 6.59
CA ALA A 199 -5.19 5.72 7.72
C ALA A 199 -5.16 6.55 8.99
N MET A 200 -5.44 5.95 10.15
CA MET A 200 -5.26 6.67 11.43
C MET A 200 -3.78 6.86 11.74
N LYS A 201 -2.95 5.84 11.49
CA LYS A 201 -1.52 5.90 11.81
C LYS A 201 -0.69 5.35 10.67
N LEU A 202 0.51 5.91 10.53
CA LEU A 202 1.52 5.40 9.63
C LEU A 202 2.26 4.21 10.29
N VAL A 203 1.74 3.00 10.11
CA VAL A 203 2.22 1.80 10.81
C VAL A 203 3.50 1.23 10.17
N LYS A 204 4.49 0.83 10.97
CA LYS A 204 5.76 0.19 10.52
C LYS A 204 5.60 -1.33 10.23
N ARG A 205 4.50 -1.74 9.58
CA ARG A 205 4.28 -3.13 9.14
C ARG A 205 4.45 -3.23 7.63
N ALA A 206 5.24 -4.18 7.17
CA ALA A 206 5.47 -4.46 5.75
C ALA A 206 4.18 -4.55 4.94
N ASN A 207 3.16 -5.29 5.39
CA ASN A 207 1.89 -5.45 4.66
C ASN A 207 1.13 -4.12 4.53
N PHE A 208 1.06 -3.33 5.60
CA PHE A 208 0.44 -2.01 5.58
C PHE A 208 1.20 -1.07 4.65
N ARG A 209 2.53 -1.07 4.72
CA ARG A 209 3.40 -0.24 3.87
C ARG A 209 3.35 -0.65 2.41
N ASN A 210 3.23 -1.96 2.16
CA ASN A 210 3.06 -2.52 0.85
C ASN A 210 1.73 -2.05 0.24
N ALA A 211 0.66 -2.09 1.03
CA ALA A 211 -0.63 -1.57 0.61
C ALA A 211 -0.58 -0.06 0.37
N LEU A 212 0.02 0.72 1.28
CA LEU A 212 0.14 2.17 1.18
C LEU A 212 0.79 2.59 -0.13
N TYR A 213 1.99 2.08 -0.47
CA TYR A 213 2.60 2.46 -1.75
C TYR A 213 1.75 1.98 -2.93
N THR A 214 1.18 0.77 -2.85
CA THR A 214 0.43 0.19 -3.96
C THR A 214 -0.80 1.03 -4.28
N MET A 215 -1.49 1.55 -3.25
CA MET A 215 -2.66 2.40 -3.43
C MET A 215 -2.28 3.81 -3.88
N MET A 216 -1.27 4.41 -3.24
CA MET A 216 -0.79 5.76 -3.61
C MET A 216 -0.25 5.82 -5.04
N ALA A 217 0.38 4.75 -5.55
CA ALA A 217 0.92 4.70 -6.90
C ALA A 217 -0.13 4.42 -8.01
N ARG A 218 -1.42 4.34 -7.67
CA ARG A 218 -2.51 4.04 -8.63
C ARG A 218 -3.25 5.23 -9.18
N SER A 219 -2.90 6.44 -8.75
CA SER A 219 -3.43 7.64 -9.39
C SER A 219 -2.78 7.88 -10.74
N PHE A 220 -3.55 8.45 -11.67
CA PHE A 220 -2.99 9.02 -12.91
C PHE A 220 -2.52 10.46 -12.73
N LEU A 221 -3.19 11.23 -11.87
CA LEU A 221 -2.94 12.67 -11.67
C LEU A 221 -2.48 12.96 -10.24
N GLU A 222 -3.35 12.76 -9.24
CA GLU A 222 -3.07 13.15 -7.85
C GLU A 222 -3.36 12.03 -6.86
N SER A 223 -2.47 11.88 -5.88
CA SER A 223 -2.66 11.02 -4.71
C SER A 223 -2.64 11.84 -3.42
N HIS A 224 -3.64 11.63 -2.58
CA HIS A 224 -3.80 12.29 -1.30
C HIS A 224 -3.70 11.25 -0.20
N LEU A 225 -2.84 11.47 0.79
CA LEU A 225 -2.75 10.64 1.99
C LEU A 225 -3.30 11.43 3.18
N VAL A 226 -4.38 10.94 3.78
CA VAL A 226 -4.97 11.49 5.01
C VAL A 226 -4.51 10.65 6.19
N LEU A 227 -3.86 11.29 7.17
CA LEU A 227 -3.38 10.68 8.40
C LEU A 227 -3.93 11.42 9.61
N ASN A 228 -4.09 10.74 10.74
CA ASN A 228 -4.23 11.46 12.00
C ASN A 228 -2.94 12.22 12.30
N ASN A 229 -3.04 13.39 12.93
CA ASN A 229 -1.87 14.09 13.43
C ASN A 229 -1.32 13.38 14.66
N ASP A 230 -0.49 12.36 14.42
CA ASP A 230 0.24 11.64 15.45
C ASP A 230 1.50 12.44 15.82
N ASN A 231 1.35 13.42 16.72
CA ASN A 231 2.44 14.26 17.21
C ASN A 231 3.59 13.46 17.85
N GLU A 232 3.34 12.19 18.23
CA GLU A 232 4.36 11.30 18.79
C GLU A 232 5.18 10.58 17.71
N ASN A 233 4.78 10.64 16.44
CA ASN A 233 5.52 10.01 15.36
C ASN A 233 6.59 10.97 14.80
N PRO A 234 7.88 10.76 15.11
CA PRO A 234 8.95 11.67 14.70
C PRO A 234 9.19 11.68 13.18
N ALA A 235 8.60 10.74 12.43
CA ALA A 235 8.75 10.67 10.98
C ALA A 235 7.83 11.61 10.20
N ILE A 236 6.74 12.10 10.81
CA ILE A 236 5.78 12.95 10.07
C ILE A 236 6.44 14.23 9.55
N PRO A 237 7.21 14.99 10.36
CA PRO A 237 7.92 16.17 9.86
C PRO A 237 8.90 15.85 8.72
N THR A 238 9.71 14.79 8.86
CA THR A 238 10.71 14.43 7.84
C THR A 238 10.07 13.95 6.53
N ILE A 239 8.92 13.29 6.60
CA ILE A 239 8.12 12.91 5.42
C ILE A 239 7.59 14.15 4.69
N LEU A 240 7.07 15.13 5.43
CA LEU A 240 6.56 16.38 4.84
C LEU A 240 7.67 17.22 4.22
N GLU A 241 8.82 17.33 4.88
CA GLU A 241 10.02 17.96 4.35
C GLU A 241 10.52 17.25 3.08
N GLY A 242 10.58 15.91 3.10
CA GLY A 242 10.96 15.11 1.94
C GLY A 242 10.01 15.27 0.75
N LEU A 243 8.69 15.38 0.99
CA LEU A 243 7.70 15.65 -0.04
C LEU A 243 7.89 17.04 -0.66
N ASN A 244 8.09 18.06 0.17
CA ASN A 244 8.33 19.43 -0.28
C ASN A 244 9.60 19.51 -1.12
N PHE A 245 10.70 18.94 -0.62
CA PHE A 245 11.96 18.87 -1.33
C PHE A 245 11.81 18.19 -2.70
N LEU A 246 11.10 17.06 -2.75
CA LEU A 246 10.86 16.34 -3.99
C LEU A 246 10.07 17.17 -5.00
N ASN A 247 9.04 17.88 -4.55
CA ASN A 247 8.22 18.72 -5.42
C ASN A 247 9.00 19.89 -6.03
N GLU A 248 9.98 20.43 -5.30
CA GLU A 248 10.83 21.53 -5.76
C GLU A 248 11.98 21.06 -6.66
N ASN A 249 12.58 19.91 -6.34
CA ASN A 249 13.85 19.48 -6.94
C ASN A 249 13.71 18.33 -7.96
N ASN A 250 12.57 17.63 -8.01
CA ASN A 250 12.30 16.46 -8.86
C ASN A 250 13.20 15.23 -8.59
N TYR A 251 13.83 15.17 -7.41
CA TYR A 251 14.52 13.99 -6.90
C TYR A 251 14.32 13.88 -5.39
N MET A 252 14.47 12.68 -4.86
CA MET A 252 14.44 12.45 -3.41
C MET A 252 15.84 12.58 -2.85
N ASP A 253 15.96 13.24 -1.71
CA ASP A 253 17.17 13.33 -0.93
C ASP A 253 16.96 12.63 0.41
N VAL A 254 17.58 11.47 0.57
CA VAL A 254 17.33 10.56 1.70
C VAL A 254 18.63 10.25 2.44
N ARG A 255 18.52 10.00 3.75
CA ARG A 255 19.67 9.58 4.58
C ARG A 255 20.16 8.21 4.11
N LEU A 256 21.48 8.05 4.01
CA LEU A 256 22.08 6.73 3.83
C LEU A 256 21.99 5.97 5.17
N PRO A 257 21.25 4.84 5.25
CA PRO A 257 21.20 4.05 6.47
C PRO A 257 22.54 3.41 6.81
N SER A 258 22.76 3.13 8.09
CA SER A 258 23.95 2.41 8.56
C SER A 258 23.89 0.94 8.14
N ASP A 259 25.06 0.27 8.13
CA ASP A 259 25.11 -1.17 7.83
C ASP A 259 24.32 -1.99 8.88
N GLU A 260 24.28 -1.54 10.13
CA GLU A 260 23.49 -2.14 11.20
C GLU A 260 21.98 -2.02 10.93
N GLU A 261 21.52 -0.83 10.53
CA GLU A 261 20.13 -0.62 10.13
C GLU A 261 19.76 -1.54 8.95
N ILE A 262 20.61 -1.61 7.91
CA ILE A 262 20.39 -2.49 6.75
C ILE A 262 20.29 -3.96 7.14
N GLN A 263 21.13 -4.44 8.06
CA GLN A 263 21.10 -5.82 8.53
C GLN A 263 19.81 -6.13 9.32
N SER A 264 19.38 -5.20 10.16
CA SER A 264 18.16 -5.33 10.98
C SER A 264 16.84 -5.32 10.19
N GLN A 265 16.86 -4.86 8.93
CA GLN A 265 15.67 -4.86 8.06
C GLN A 265 15.07 -6.25 7.86
N LYS A 266 15.91 -7.30 7.86
CA LYS A 266 15.43 -8.68 7.73
C LYS A 266 14.49 -9.06 8.86
N ASP A 267 14.73 -8.55 10.06
CA ASP A 267 13.90 -8.84 11.23
C ASP A 267 12.50 -8.24 11.05
N PHE A 268 12.39 -7.02 10.53
CA PHE A 268 11.11 -6.38 10.20
C PHE A 268 10.32 -7.14 9.12
N ILE A 269 11.01 -7.63 8.09
CA ILE A 269 10.39 -8.36 6.97
C ILE A 269 9.90 -9.75 7.42
N VAL A 270 10.72 -10.49 8.16
CA VAL A 270 10.41 -11.85 8.63
C VAL A 270 9.30 -11.84 9.69
N LEU A 271 9.23 -10.81 10.54
CA LEU A 271 8.14 -10.66 11.52
C LEU A 271 6.77 -10.40 10.86
N ASP A 272 6.74 -9.85 9.65
CA ASP A 272 5.51 -9.42 8.96
C ASP A 272 5.11 -10.31 7.76
N GLU A 273 6.02 -11.17 7.27
CA GLU A 273 5.75 -12.30 6.34
C GLU A 273 4.83 -13.40 6.94
N SER A 274 4.21 -13.11 8.08
CA SER A 274 3.27 -13.92 8.85
C SER A 274 3.92 -15.17 9.46
N VAL A 275 3.55 -15.42 10.72
CA VAL A 275 3.25 -16.78 11.13
C VAL A 275 2.21 -17.29 10.13
N SER A 276 2.63 -18.03 9.10
CA SER A 276 1.74 -18.66 8.11
C SER A 276 0.56 -19.33 8.81
N ILE A 277 -0.60 -19.52 8.16
CA ILE A 277 -1.71 -20.29 8.74
C ILE A 277 -1.19 -21.62 9.30
N SER A 278 -0.27 -22.27 8.58
CA SER A 278 0.48 -23.43 9.05
C SER A 278 1.23 -23.20 10.37
N GLN A 279 1.96 -22.10 10.53
CA GLN A 279 2.62 -21.75 11.79
C GLN A 279 1.60 -21.35 12.88
N MET A 280 0.48 -20.70 12.57
CA MET A 280 -0.54 -20.32 13.57
C MET A 280 -1.20 -21.57 14.14
N VAL A 281 -1.53 -22.53 13.26
CA VAL A 281 -2.04 -23.84 13.64
C VAL A 281 -1.00 -24.60 14.46
N LYS A 282 0.27 -24.60 14.05
CA LYS A 282 1.35 -25.26 14.81
C LYS A 282 1.53 -24.64 16.20
N SER A 283 1.56 -23.31 16.32
CA SER A 283 1.65 -22.60 17.60
C SER A 283 0.45 -22.89 18.50
N TYR A 284 -0.77 -22.88 17.95
CA TYR A 284 -1.99 -23.19 18.71
C TYR A 284 -2.03 -24.65 19.22
N CYS A 285 -1.42 -25.57 18.46
CA CYS A 285 -1.36 -27.00 18.77
C CYS A 285 -0.15 -27.41 19.63
N ALA A 286 0.86 -26.55 19.77
CA ALA A 286 2.14 -26.87 20.41
C ALA A 286 1.95 -27.38 21.86
N ASP A 287 1.08 -26.74 22.63
CA ASP A 287 0.82 -27.09 24.03
C ASP A 287 -0.24 -28.19 24.21
N LYS A 288 -0.83 -28.70 23.11
CA LYS A 288 -2.01 -29.58 23.13
C LYS A 288 -1.74 -31.02 22.70
N LYS A 289 -0.47 -31.41 22.56
CA LYS A 289 -0.01 -32.77 22.17
C LYS A 289 -0.68 -33.29 20.88
N SER A 290 -0.94 -32.41 19.94
CA SER A 290 -1.65 -32.73 18.69
C SER A 290 -0.79 -33.56 17.74
N THR A 291 -1.41 -34.49 17.01
CA THR A 291 -0.69 -35.32 16.02
C THR A 291 -0.34 -34.51 14.76
N PRO A 292 0.73 -34.88 14.01
CA PRO A 292 1.05 -34.24 12.73
C PRO A 292 -0.12 -34.30 11.72
N ARG A 293 -0.90 -35.38 11.78
CA ARG A 293 -2.10 -35.58 10.95
C ARG A 293 -3.20 -34.57 11.30
N LEU A 294 -3.41 -34.31 12.58
CA LEU A 294 -4.37 -33.29 13.06
C LEU A 294 -3.94 -31.89 12.62
N ILE A 295 -2.66 -31.54 12.81
CA ILE A 295 -2.10 -30.24 12.40
C ILE A 295 -2.28 -30.00 10.89
N ALA A 296 -1.93 -30.99 10.05
CA ALA A 296 -2.08 -30.88 8.60
C ALA A 296 -3.55 -30.69 8.18
N LYS A 297 -4.47 -31.41 8.84
CA LYS A 297 -5.90 -31.34 8.53
C LYS A 297 -6.54 -30.01 8.92
N ILE A 298 -6.15 -29.44 10.07
CA ILE A 298 -6.62 -28.12 10.49
C ILE A 298 -6.07 -27.06 9.53
N THR A 299 -4.77 -27.13 9.21
CA THR A 299 -4.12 -26.20 8.28
C THR A 299 -4.85 -26.14 6.94
N ASP A 300 -5.03 -27.29 6.29
CA ASP A 300 -5.69 -27.40 4.99
C ASP A 300 -7.17 -26.96 5.01
N ARG A 301 -7.89 -27.15 6.13
CA ARG A 301 -9.27 -26.66 6.26
C ARG A 301 -9.33 -25.16 6.46
N VAL A 302 -8.49 -24.62 7.33
CA VAL A 302 -8.44 -23.18 7.60
C VAL A 302 -8.00 -22.44 6.33
N GLU A 303 -7.01 -22.96 5.60
CA GLU A 303 -6.59 -22.43 4.30
C GLU A 303 -7.72 -22.45 3.26
N ARG A 304 -8.50 -23.54 3.17
CA ARG A 304 -9.64 -23.61 2.25
C ARG A 304 -10.76 -22.64 2.58
N ILE A 305 -11.07 -22.47 3.87
CA ILE A 305 -12.12 -21.54 4.31
C ILE A 305 -11.70 -20.09 4.05
N ILE A 306 -10.43 -19.76 4.32
CA ILE A 306 -9.89 -18.42 4.06
C ILE A 306 -9.76 -18.15 2.56
N ALA A 307 -9.45 -19.17 1.75
CA ALA A 307 -9.39 -19.00 0.29
C ALA A 307 -10.74 -18.64 -0.34
N GLU A 308 -11.85 -18.85 0.38
CA GLU A 308 -13.21 -18.48 -0.04
C GLU A 308 -13.69 -17.17 0.63
N ASP A 309 -12.89 -16.58 1.52
CA ASP A 309 -13.24 -15.44 2.37
C ASP A 309 -12.13 -14.39 2.38
N ASP A 310 -12.21 -13.45 1.42
CA ASP A 310 -11.23 -12.38 1.19
C ASP A 310 -11.17 -11.33 2.33
N ASP A 311 -12.06 -11.41 3.32
CA ASP A 311 -12.16 -10.48 4.46
C ASP A 311 -11.67 -11.11 5.80
N ALA A 312 -11.03 -12.29 5.76
CA ALA A 312 -10.53 -12.98 6.95
C ALA A 312 -9.37 -12.23 7.64
N ASP A 313 -9.61 -11.73 8.85
CA ASP A 313 -8.59 -11.11 9.71
C ASP A 313 -7.93 -12.09 10.69
N GLY A 314 -6.91 -11.63 11.41
CA GLY A 314 -6.14 -12.47 12.33
C GLY A 314 -6.93 -13.00 13.54
N GLU A 315 -8.01 -12.35 13.97
CA GLU A 315 -8.86 -12.83 15.07
C GLU A 315 -9.83 -13.90 14.57
N TYR A 316 -10.42 -13.68 13.39
CA TYR A 316 -11.26 -14.66 12.71
C TYR A 316 -10.50 -15.96 12.42
N ILE A 317 -9.26 -15.86 11.93
CA ILE A 317 -8.41 -17.04 11.68
C ILE A 317 -8.14 -17.80 12.99
N LYS A 318 -7.86 -17.11 14.10
CA LYS A 318 -7.67 -17.77 15.40
C LYS A 318 -8.94 -18.50 15.86
N GLY A 319 -10.10 -17.85 15.75
CA GLY A 319 -11.39 -18.49 16.06
C GLY A 319 -11.68 -19.72 15.19
N LEU A 320 -11.34 -19.65 13.90
CA LEU A 320 -11.44 -20.78 12.97
C LEU A 320 -10.53 -21.95 13.37
N ILE A 321 -9.29 -21.66 13.76
CA ILE A 321 -8.34 -22.67 14.24
C ILE A 321 -8.88 -23.34 15.51
N GLU A 322 -9.46 -22.59 16.45
CA GLU A 322 -10.07 -23.13 17.67
C GLU A 322 -11.22 -24.08 17.37
N ILE A 323 -12.13 -23.67 16.49
CA ILE A 323 -13.31 -24.45 16.07
C ILE A 323 -12.88 -25.73 15.35
N GLU A 324 -11.98 -25.63 14.36
CA GLU A 324 -11.54 -26.79 13.60
C GLU A 324 -10.67 -27.73 14.44
N TYR A 325 -9.96 -27.22 15.44
CA TYR A 325 -9.26 -28.05 16.41
C TYR A 325 -10.23 -28.94 17.20
N GLU A 326 -11.25 -28.36 17.83
CA GLU A 326 -12.21 -29.14 18.61
C GLU A 326 -13.02 -30.13 17.75
N ARG A 327 -13.35 -29.75 16.51
CA ARG A 327 -14.01 -30.64 15.53
C ARG A 327 -13.17 -31.87 15.17
N ASN A 328 -11.84 -31.73 15.16
CA ASN A 328 -10.94 -32.78 14.69
C ASN A 328 -10.09 -33.43 15.80
N LYS A 329 -10.25 -33.03 17.06
CA LYS A 329 -9.48 -33.48 18.24
C LYS A 329 -9.43 -35.00 18.47
N LYS A 330 -10.38 -35.76 17.89
CA LYS A 330 -10.44 -37.23 17.99
C LYS A 330 -9.49 -37.97 17.03
N LEU A 331 -8.68 -37.25 16.23
CA LEU A 331 -7.78 -37.78 15.20
C LEU A 331 -6.31 -37.89 15.60
#